data_AF-J9BWB7-F1
#
_entry.id   AF-J9BWB7-F1
#
_cell.length_a   1.000
_cell.length_b   1.000
_cell.length_c   1.000
_cell.angle_alpha   90.00
_cell.angle_beta   90.00
_cell.angle_gamma   90.00
#
_symmetry.space_group_name_H-M   'P 1'
#
loop_
_entity.id
_entity.type
_entity.pdbx_description
1 polymer ?
#
loop_
_entity_poly.entity_id
_entity_poly.type
_entity_poly.pdbx_seq_one_letter_code
_entity_poly.pdbx_strand_id
1 'polypeptide(L)'
;MPDFVKNIGESAFSGCSSLTSLTLPSGLTTIGDDAFWGCYSLTSLTLPESLTTIGDFAFNWCESLTSLTLPSGLTTIGRSAFANCFSLTVLYIPKGTEDHFKKILPSEYHSMLRIQSNTQS
;
A
#
# COMPACT_ATOMS: atom_id res chain seq x y z
N MET A 1 12.23 0.32 10.81
CA MET A 1 11.54 -0.46 11.86
C MET A 1 12.33 -1.74 12.13
N PRO A 2 12.17 -2.44 13.27
CA PRO A 2 12.87 -3.70 13.51
C PRO A 2 12.44 -4.80 12.53
N ASP A 3 13.39 -5.58 12.02
CA ASP A 3 13.16 -6.56 10.94
C ASP A 3 12.25 -7.75 11.33
N PHE A 4 12.05 -7.98 12.63
CA PHE A 4 11.19 -9.05 13.14
C PHE A 4 9.71 -8.66 13.24
N VAL A 5 9.35 -7.40 12.99
CA VAL A 5 7.96 -6.96 13.04
C VAL A 5 7.17 -7.58 11.88
N LYS A 6 6.16 -8.39 12.25
CA LYS A 6 5.27 -9.07 11.30
C LYS A 6 4.00 -8.29 10.98
N ASN A 7 3.55 -7.46 11.92
CA ASN A 7 2.28 -6.77 11.82
C ASN A 7 2.45 -5.29 12.19
N ILE A 8 1.89 -4.40 11.39
CA ILE A 8 1.55 -3.04 11.80
C ILE A 8 0.10 -3.10 12.25
N GLY A 9 -0.13 -2.81 13.53
CA GLY A 9 -1.46 -2.90 14.14
C GLY A 9 -2.43 -1.85 13.62
N GLU A 10 -3.70 -2.05 13.97
CA GLU A 10 -4.77 -1.08 13.73
C GLU A 10 -4.37 0.31 14.24
N SER A 11 -4.58 1.33 13.41
CA SER A 11 -4.30 2.75 13.73
C SER A 11 -2.86 3.07 14.17
N ALA A 12 -1.88 2.19 13.97
CA ALA A 12 -0.53 2.34 14.56
C ALA A 12 0.19 3.66 14.22
N PHE A 13 -0.04 4.20 13.03
CA PHE A 13 0.45 5.50 12.56
C PHE A 13 -0.70 6.44 12.15
N SER A 14 -1.93 6.17 12.61
CA SER A 14 -3.08 7.02 12.30
C SER A 14 -2.86 8.45 12.79
N GLY A 15 -3.16 9.42 11.93
CA GLY A 15 -3.00 10.85 12.19
C GLY A 15 -1.56 11.35 12.21
N CYS A 16 -0.57 10.54 11.82
CA CYS A 16 0.83 10.95 11.69
C CYS A 16 1.02 11.85 10.44
N SER A 17 0.39 13.03 10.46
CA SER A 17 0.27 13.97 9.34
C SER A 17 1.60 14.46 8.79
N SER A 18 2.66 14.48 9.60
CA SER A 18 4.03 14.87 9.21
C SER A 18 4.90 13.70 8.74
N LEU A 19 4.40 12.46 8.75
CA LEU A 19 5.16 11.29 8.28
C LEU A 19 5.34 11.39 6.76
N THR A 20 6.58 11.57 6.30
CA THR A 20 6.88 11.73 4.86
C THR A 20 7.34 10.44 4.21
N SER A 21 8.03 9.58 4.96
CA SER A 21 8.55 8.29 4.54
C SER A 21 8.71 7.34 5.74
N LEU A 22 8.71 6.03 5.45
CA LEU A 22 8.94 4.98 6.44
C LEU A 22 9.58 3.77 5.75
N THR A 23 10.57 3.16 6.40
CA THR A 23 11.09 1.86 5.97
C THR A 23 10.34 0.74 6.69
N LEU A 24 9.59 -0.05 5.92
CA LEU A 24 8.87 -1.22 6.39
C LEU A 24 9.82 -2.42 6.59
N PRO A 25 9.59 -3.27 7.60
CA PRO A 25 10.34 -4.51 7.79
C PRO A 25 10.19 -5.45 6.58
N SER A 26 11.27 -6.08 6.15
CA SER A 26 11.24 -7.03 5.01
C SER A 26 10.37 -8.27 5.24
N GLY A 27 10.11 -8.61 6.52
CA GLY A 27 9.27 -9.73 6.91
C GLY A 27 7.83 -9.35 7.31
N LEU A 28 7.40 -8.11 7.07
CA LEU A 28 6.05 -7.63 7.39
C LEU A 28 5.01 -8.36 6.52
N THR A 29 3.99 -8.94 7.15
CA THR A 29 2.92 -9.70 6.48
C THR A 29 1.59 -8.95 6.47
N THR A 30 1.37 -8.06 7.44
CA THR A 30 0.07 -7.41 7.62
C THR A 30 0.21 -5.93 7.97
N ILE A 31 -0.57 -5.10 7.29
CA ILE A 31 -0.89 -3.72 7.66
C ILE A 31 -2.36 -3.71 8.08
N GLY A 32 -2.62 -3.38 9.34
CA GLY A 32 -3.97 -3.38 9.92
C GLY A 32 -4.85 -2.23 9.46
N ASP A 33 -6.09 -2.24 9.93
CA ASP A 33 -7.10 -1.25 9.62
C ASP A 33 -6.64 0.15 10.09
N ASP A 34 -6.91 1.17 9.29
CA ASP A 34 -6.55 2.57 9.58
C ASP A 34 -5.06 2.82 9.91
N ALA A 35 -4.17 1.86 9.64
CA ALA A 35 -2.79 1.86 10.14
C ALA A 35 -2.00 3.14 9.78
N PHE A 36 -2.26 3.73 8.62
CA PHE A 36 -1.68 4.99 8.14
C PHE A 36 -2.77 6.02 7.80
N TRP A 37 -3.97 5.89 8.37
CA TRP A 37 -5.06 6.83 8.14
C TRP A 37 -4.61 8.27 8.43
N GLY A 38 -4.86 9.22 7.53
CA GLY A 38 -4.51 10.63 7.74
C GLY A 38 -3.01 10.94 7.76
N CYS A 39 -2.16 10.07 7.20
CA CYS A 39 -0.74 10.39 6.95
C CYS A 39 -0.59 11.31 5.72
N TYR A 40 -1.10 12.54 5.82
CA TYR A 40 -1.25 13.47 4.68
C TYR A 40 0.05 13.73 3.91
N SER A 41 1.19 13.76 4.60
CA SER A 41 2.51 14.03 4.00
C SER A 41 3.23 12.80 3.46
N LEU A 42 2.66 11.60 3.56
CA LEU A 42 3.32 10.36 3.11
C LEU A 42 3.38 10.35 1.59
N THR A 43 4.58 10.46 1.02
CA THR A 43 4.76 10.63 -0.44
C THR A 43 5.01 9.33 -1.18
N SER A 44 5.70 8.40 -0.51
CA SER A 44 6.12 7.11 -1.05
C SER A 44 6.32 6.11 0.08
N LEU A 45 6.13 4.84 -0.26
CA LEU A 45 6.33 3.71 0.63
C LEU A 45 6.71 2.48 -0.19
N THR A 46 7.75 1.77 0.23
CA THR A 46 8.09 0.46 -0.35
C THR A 46 7.38 -0.62 0.44
N LEU A 47 6.41 -1.29 -0.20
CA LEU A 47 5.74 -2.46 0.37
C LEU A 47 6.67 -3.69 0.24
N PRO A 48 6.90 -4.46 1.32
CA PRO A 48 7.75 -5.64 1.26
C PRO A 48 7.07 -6.80 0.52
N GLU A 49 7.85 -7.63 -0.18
CA GLU A 49 7.33 -8.79 -0.92
C GLU A 49 6.59 -9.81 -0.04
N SER A 50 6.86 -9.84 1.27
CA SER A 50 6.15 -10.71 2.22
C SER A 50 4.75 -10.22 2.59
N LEU A 51 4.35 -9.02 2.19
CA LEU A 51 3.06 -8.43 2.59
C LEU A 51 1.91 -9.16 1.91
N THR A 52 1.02 -9.73 2.70
CA THR A 52 -0.14 -10.49 2.22
C THR A 52 -1.47 -9.77 2.43
N THR A 53 -1.52 -8.80 3.36
CA THR A 53 -2.76 -8.15 3.79
C THR A 53 -2.59 -6.66 4.04
N ILE A 54 -3.47 -5.85 3.45
CA ILE A 54 -3.70 -4.44 3.77
C ILE A 54 -5.14 -4.31 4.27
N GLY A 55 -5.32 -3.74 5.46
CA GLY A 55 -6.61 -3.57 6.13
C GLY A 55 -7.51 -2.50 5.52
N ASP A 56 -8.71 -2.41 6.08
CA ASP A 56 -9.70 -1.39 5.74
C ASP A 56 -9.14 0.01 6.04
N PHE A 57 -9.33 0.96 5.12
CA PHE A 57 -8.87 2.35 5.26
C PHE A 57 -7.37 2.54 5.60
N ALA A 58 -6.54 1.51 5.42
CA ALA A 58 -5.16 1.50 5.92
C ALA A 58 -4.31 2.69 5.46
N PHE A 59 -4.53 3.21 4.26
CA PHE A 59 -3.88 4.42 3.73
C PHE A 59 -4.88 5.51 3.37
N ASN A 60 -6.07 5.51 3.99
CA ASN A 60 -7.07 6.53 3.71
C ASN A 60 -6.53 7.92 4.07
N TRP A 61 -6.80 8.92 3.23
CA TRP A 61 -6.29 10.29 3.41
C TRP A 61 -4.75 10.44 3.36
N CYS A 62 -4.03 9.49 2.76
CA CYS A 62 -2.62 9.69 2.38
C CYS A 62 -2.53 10.57 1.11
N GLU A 63 -2.91 11.85 1.22
CA GLU A 63 -3.14 12.75 0.09
C GLU A 63 -1.90 12.96 -0.81
N SER A 64 -0.70 12.92 -0.23
CA SER A 64 0.57 13.12 -0.96
C SER A 64 1.13 11.84 -1.60
N LEU A 65 0.50 10.68 -1.38
CA LEU A 65 1.01 9.41 -1.88
C LEU A 65 0.82 9.33 -3.39
N THR A 66 1.93 9.25 -4.14
CA THR A 66 1.90 9.41 -5.61
C THR A 66 1.78 8.10 -6.38
N SER A 67 2.47 7.08 -5.88
CA SER A 67 2.57 5.76 -6.50
C SER A 67 2.87 4.69 -5.46
N LEU A 68 2.47 3.46 -5.75
CA LEU A 68 2.83 2.28 -4.98
C LEU A 68 3.13 1.11 -5.91
N THR A 69 4.09 0.29 -5.50
CA THR A 69 4.28 -1.05 -6.04
C THR A 69 3.61 -2.05 -5.12
N LEU A 70 2.63 -2.80 -5.63
CA LEU A 70 1.97 -3.86 -4.91
C LEU A 70 2.80 -5.15 -5.00
N PRO A 71 3.09 -5.83 -3.88
CA PRO A 71 3.88 -7.05 -3.90
C PRO A 71 3.08 -8.22 -4.48
N SER A 72 3.77 -9.15 -5.11
CA SER A 72 3.15 -10.28 -5.84
C SER A 72 2.26 -11.17 -4.96
N GLY A 73 2.62 -11.31 -3.68
CA GLY A 73 1.91 -12.13 -2.69
C GLY A 73 0.72 -11.46 -2.01
N LEU A 74 0.38 -10.21 -2.37
CA LEU A 74 -0.73 -9.49 -1.74
C LEU A 74 -2.06 -10.14 -2.08
N THR A 75 -2.80 -10.67 -1.10
CA THR A 75 -4.05 -11.42 -1.33
C THR A 75 -5.29 -10.70 -0.85
N THR A 76 -5.15 -9.73 0.05
CA THR A 76 -6.27 -8.98 0.64
C THR A 76 -5.95 -7.50 0.69
N ILE A 77 -6.86 -6.70 0.17
CA ILE A 77 -6.85 -5.24 0.26
C ILE A 77 -8.23 -4.84 0.79
N GLY A 78 -8.23 -4.19 1.95
CA GLY A 78 -9.43 -3.76 2.63
C GLY A 78 -10.21 -2.70 1.85
N ARG A 79 -11.46 -2.52 2.25
CA ARG A 79 -12.35 -1.50 1.71
C ARG A 79 -11.70 -0.13 1.86
N SER A 80 -11.72 0.64 0.77
CA SER A 80 -11.26 2.04 0.77
C SER A 80 -9.81 2.22 1.29
N ALA A 81 -8.98 1.17 1.21
CA ALA A 81 -7.59 1.19 1.70
C ALA A 81 -6.79 2.38 1.15
N PHE A 82 -7.06 2.82 -0.08
CA PHE A 82 -6.39 3.98 -0.72
C PHE A 82 -7.36 5.12 -1.06
N ALA A 83 -8.54 5.19 -0.42
CA ALA A 83 -9.47 6.29 -0.70
C ALA A 83 -8.91 7.63 -0.17
N ASN A 84 -9.25 8.73 -0.84
CA ASN A 84 -8.71 10.07 -0.58
C ASN A 84 -7.17 10.19 -0.73
N CYS A 85 -6.51 9.25 -1.41
CA CYS A 85 -5.14 9.42 -1.89
C CYS A 85 -5.14 10.21 -3.21
N PHE A 86 -5.42 11.51 -3.16
CA PHE A 86 -5.65 12.31 -4.38
C PHE A 86 -4.47 12.37 -5.35
N SER A 87 -3.25 12.23 -4.85
CA SER A 87 -2.03 12.19 -5.68
C SER A 87 -1.73 10.80 -6.26
N LEU A 88 -2.44 9.75 -5.81
CA LEU A 88 -2.18 8.38 -6.23
C LEU A 88 -2.75 8.16 -7.62
N THR A 89 -1.87 8.20 -8.62
CA THR A 89 -2.25 8.09 -10.03
C THR A 89 -1.90 6.75 -10.65
N VAL A 90 -1.01 5.99 -10.00
CA VAL A 90 -0.51 4.72 -10.50
C VAL A 90 -0.32 3.69 -9.38
N LEU A 91 -0.81 2.49 -9.65
CA LEU A 91 -0.48 1.28 -8.89
C LEU A 91 0.31 0.36 -9.81
N TYR A 92 1.58 0.14 -9.47
CA TYR A 92 2.41 -0.82 -10.16
C TYR A 92 2.12 -2.22 -9.64
N ILE A 93 1.92 -3.16 -10.56
CA ILE A 93 1.72 -4.58 -10.26
C ILE A 93 2.80 -5.42 -10.97
N PRO A 94 3.20 -6.57 -10.39
CA PRO A 94 4.10 -7.51 -11.03
C PRO A 94 3.49 -8.07 -12.32
N LYS A 95 4.32 -8.25 -13.34
CA LYS A 95 3.89 -8.83 -14.61
C LYS A 95 3.27 -10.23 -14.39
N GLY A 96 2.11 -10.49 -14.99
CA GLY A 96 1.41 -11.78 -14.88
C GLY A 96 0.47 -11.89 -13.67
N THR A 97 0.30 -10.81 -12.90
CA THR A 97 -0.62 -10.76 -11.74
C THR A 97 -1.87 -9.91 -12.03
N GLU A 98 -2.09 -9.50 -13.27
CA GLU A 98 -3.15 -8.56 -13.67
C GLU A 98 -4.54 -9.08 -13.30
N ASP A 99 -4.84 -10.35 -13.59
CA ASP A 99 -6.14 -10.96 -13.28
C ASP A 99 -6.34 -11.20 -11.79
N HIS A 100 -5.25 -11.36 -11.04
CA HIS A 100 -5.29 -11.46 -9.58
C HIS A 100 -5.66 -10.11 -8.97
N PHE A 101 -4.95 -9.04 -9.35
CA PHE A 101 -5.21 -7.70 -8.82
C PHE A 101 -6.57 -7.14 -9.23
N LYS A 102 -7.07 -7.47 -10.43
CA LYS A 102 -8.45 -7.12 -10.82
C LYS A 102 -9.53 -7.76 -9.93
N LYS A 103 -9.25 -8.88 -9.26
CA LYS A 103 -10.19 -9.56 -8.36
C LYS A 103 -10.15 -8.99 -6.95
N ILE A 104 -8.97 -8.63 -6.45
CA ILE A 104 -8.80 -8.20 -5.06
C ILE A 104 -8.89 -6.68 -4.88
N LEU A 105 -8.72 -5.90 -5.95
CA LEU A 105 -8.92 -4.45 -5.92
C LEU A 105 -10.36 -4.08 -6.32
N PRO A 106 -10.98 -3.14 -5.62
CA PRO A 106 -12.16 -2.43 -6.09
C PRO A 106 -11.97 -1.84 -7.51
N SER A 107 -13.04 -1.83 -8.29
CA SER A 107 -13.02 -1.46 -9.72
C SER A 107 -12.51 -0.04 -10.00
N GLU A 108 -12.67 0.87 -9.05
CA GLU A 108 -12.20 2.25 -9.12
C GLU A 108 -10.67 2.35 -9.27
N TYR A 109 -9.92 1.35 -8.79
CA TYR A 109 -8.46 1.31 -8.90
C TYR A 109 -7.96 0.69 -10.21
N HIS A 110 -8.82 0.02 -10.99
CA HIS A 110 -8.37 -0.74 -12.16
C HIS A 110 -7.77 0.16 -13.26
N SER A 111 -8.24 1.39 -13.40
CA SER A 111 -7.71 2.37 -14.36
C SER A 111 -6.31 2.86 -14.01
N MET A 112 -5.90 2.74 -12.74
CA MET A 112 -4.58 3.15 -12.22
C MET A 112 -3.53 2.05 -12.38
N LEU A 113 -3.93 0.81 -12.69
CA LEU A 113 -3.01 -0.33 -12.77
C LEU A 113 -2.03 -0.18 -13.94
N ARG A 114 -0.75 -0.38 -13.65
CA ARG A 114 0.33 -0.44 -14.64
C ARG A 114 1.24 -1.61 -14.32
N ILE A 115 1.72 -2.31 -15.34
CA ILE A 115 2.74 -3.35 -15.15
C ILE A 115 4.05 -2.64 -14.82
N GLN A 116 4.71 -3.06 -13.74
CA GLN A 116 6.04 -2.55 -13.43
C GLN A 116 7.00 -2.93 -14.57
N SER A 117 7.53 -1.93 -15.28
CA SER A 117 8.57 -2.16 -16.26
C SER A 117 9.83 -2.64 -15.54
N ASN A 118 10.36 -3.79 -15.95
CA ASN A 118 11.68 -4.25 -15.52
C ASN A 118 12.73 -3.23 -15.99
N THR A 119 13.01 -2.24 -15.14
CA THR A 119 14.27 -1.51 -15.13
C THR A 119 14.79 -1.57 -13.70
N GLN A 120 15.24 -2.76 -13.31
CA GLN A 120 16.47 -2.83 -12.54
C GLN A 120 17.60 -2.87 -13.57
N SER A 121 18.27 -1.73 -13.70
CA SER A 121 19.65 -1.66 -14.19
C SER A 121 20.57 -1.88 -13.01
#